data_AF-A0A4S1GAN1-F1
#
_entry.id   AF-A0A4S1GAN1-F1
#
_cell.length_a   1.000
_cell.length_b   1.000
_cell.length_c   1.000
_cell.angle_alpha   90.00
_cell.angle_beta   90.00
_cell.angle_gamma   90.00
#
_symmetry.space_group_name_H-M   'P 1'
#
loop_
_entity.id
_entity.type
_entity.pdbx_description
1 polymer ?
#
loop_
_entity_poly.entity_id
_entity_poly.type
_entity_poly.pdbx_seq_one_letter_code
_entity_poly.pdbx_strand_id
1 'polypeptide(L)' 'MSAEPSPQSPWQAATITRIEKRTPRVTSFWFQPSRPFTH' A
#
# COMPACT_ATOMS: atom_id res chain seq x y z
N MET A 1 -16.11 12.83 -25.33
CA MET A 1 -15.88 11.40 -25.09
C MET A 1 -15.58 11.26 -23.60
N SER A 2 -16.58 10.94 -22.79
CA SER A 2 -16.41 10.80 -21.35
C SER A 2 -15.80 9.43 -21.09
N ALA A 3 -14.59 9.39 -20.51
CA ALA A 3 -13.94 8.14 -20.15
C ALA A 3 -14.81 7.39 -19.15
N GLU A 4 -15.16 6.15 -19.48
CA GLU A 4 -15.82 5.25 -18.54
C GLU A 4 -14.92 5.06 -17.31
N PRO A 5 -15.46 5.06 -16.07
CA PRO A 5 -14.66 4.92 -14.87
C PRO A 5 -14.01 3.54 -14.91
N SER A 6 -12.68 3.53 -15.07
CA SER A 6 -11.88 2.31 -15.01
C SER A 6 -12.21 1.56 -13.71
N PRO A 7 -12.42 0.24 -13.73
CA PRO A 7 -12.78 -0.52 -12.54
C PRO A 7 -11.78 -0.23 -11.42
N GLN A 8 -12.30 0.21 -10.27
CA GLN A 8 -11.46 0.49 -9.10
C GLN A 8 -10.70 -0.79 -8.75
N SER A 9 -9.37 -0.72 -8.81
CA SER A 9 -8.50 -1.82 -8.40
C SER A 9 -8.91 -2.32 -7.01
N PRO A 10 -9.04 -3.65 -6.80
CA PRO A 10 -9.31 -4.19 -5.47
C PRO A 10 -8.14 -3.92 -4.51
N TRP A 11 -6.95 -3.66 -5.06
CA TRP A 11 -5.77 -3.24 -4.31
C TRP A 11 -5.78 -1.73 -4.09
N GLN A 12 -5.51 -1.30 -2.87
CA GLN A 12 -5.30 0.11 -2.52
C GLN A 12 -3.82 0.46 -2.48
N ALA A 13 -3.51 1.74 -2.72
CA ALA A 13 -2.17 2.25 -2.50
C ALA A 13 -1.84 2.29 -0.99
N ALA A 14 -0.58 2.10 -0.66
CA ALA A 14 -0.06 2.28 0.70
C ALA A 14 1.32 2.94 0.65
N THR A 15 1.59 3.79 1.62
CA THR A 15 2.87 4.50 1.73
C THR A 15 3.78 3.77 2.70
N ILE A 16 5.02 3.51 2.32
CA ILE A 16 6.04 2.98 3.24
C ILE A 16 6.39 4.08 4.25
N THR A 17 6.17 3.82 5.53
CA THR A 17 6.48 4.78 6.61
C THR A 17 7.79 4.48 7.31
N ARG A 18 8.24 3.22 7.26
CA ARG A 18 9.51 2.79 7.85
C ARG A 18 10.07 1.58 7.12
N ILE A 19 11.39 1.56 7.02
CA ILE A 19 12.18 0.43 6.55
C ILE A 19 13.21 0.14 7.61
N GLU A 20 13.33 -1.13 8.02
CA GLU A 20 14.30 -1.54 9.03
C GLU A 20 15.01 -2.81 8.61
N LYS A 21 16.35 -2.76 8.59
CA LYS A 21 17.18 -3.94 8.36
C LYS A 21 17.48 -4.61 9.71
N ARG A 22 16.75 -5.68 10.00
CA ARG A 22 16.88 -6.42 11.28
C ARG A 22 18.11 -7.33 11.30
N THR A 23 18.42 -7.96 10.16
CA THR A 23 19.61 -8.80 9.98
C THR A 23 20.15 -8.64 8.55
N PRO A 24 21.31 -9.21 8.19
CA PRO A 24 21.82 -9.15 6.82
C PRO A 24 20.86 -9.69 5.76
N ARG A 25 19.94 -10.58 6.15
CA ARG A 25 19.00 -11.25 5.24
C ARG A 25 17.53 -10.88 5.47
N VAL A 26 17.23 -10.03 6.45
CA VAL A 26 15.85 -9.69 6.80
C VAL A 26 15.67 -8.18 6.89
N THR A 27 14.78 -7.67 6.03
CA THR A 27 14.32 -6.27 6.03
C THR A 27 12.81 -6.27 6.30
N SER A 28 12.39 -5.47 7.27
CA SER A 28 10.99 -5.24 7.61
C SER A 28 10.52 -3.90 7.03
N PHE A 29 9.28 -3.89 6.57
CA PHE A 29 8.61 -2.72 6.00
C PHE A 29 7.32 -2.46 6.74
N TRP A 30 7.04 -1.20 7.04
CA TRP A 30 5.77 -0.74 7.59
C TRP A 30 5.08 0.12 6.56
N PHE A 31 3.78 -0.07 6.46
CA PHE A 31 2.94 0.60 5.47
C PHE A 31 1.78 1.28 6.16
N GLN A 32 1.43 2.46 5.68
CA GLN A 32 0.18 3.15 6.00
C GLN A 32 -0.75 3.09 4.78
N PRO A 33 -1.91 2.42 4.88
CA PRO A 33 -2.88 2.38 3.80
C PRO A 33 -3.38 3.77 3.44
N SER A 34 -3.65 4.00 2.15
CA SER A 34 -4.26 5.26 1.69
C SER A 34 -5.71 5.42 2.14
N ARG A 35 -6.39 4.31 2.45
CA ARG A 35 -7.76 4.27 2.96
C ARG A 35 -7.83 3.35 4.18
N PRO A 36 -8.63 3.67 5.20
CA PRO A 36 -8.83 2.80 6.35
C PRO A 36 -9.30 1.40 5.90
N PHE A 37 -8.85 0.35 6.60
CA PHE A 37 -9.46 -0.96 6.45
C PHE A 37 -10.88 -0.90 7.00
N THR A 38 -11.87 -1.18 6.15
CA THR A 38 -13.26 -1.33 6.58
C THR A 38 -13.41 -2.73 7.17
N HIS A 39 -13.87 -2.81 8.42
CA HIS A 39 -14.14 -4.07 9.14
C HIS A 39 -15.50 -4.66 8.75
#